data_AF-A0A538LJX7-F1
#
_entry.id   AF-A0A538LJX7-F1
#
_cell.length_a   1.000
_cell.length_b   1.000
_cell.length_c   1.000
_cell.angle_alpha   90.00
_cell.angle_beta   90.00
_cell.angle_gamma   90.00
#
_symmetry.space_group_name_H-M   'P 1'
#
loop_
_entity.id
_entity.type
_entity.pdbx_description
1 polymer ?
#
loop_
_entity_poly.entity_id
_entity_poly.type
_entity_poly.pdbx_seq_one_letter_code
_entity_poly.pdbx_strand_id
1 'polypeptide(L)'
;MSSSSLFCRHNRFTADCPICSKGTVLDPGRASERRGQSGRAAAARRKGGARAAAAAADFAGPYVSAGPYARDDGTTFEVRLERVPGGVRVASWSAGRLERRAPELHENDLRPLVADALESELLAERDLRLLSGAVSVAVEEEASNGDAPAASPGRAGDMREELRIEPRGDGMVRIARWLHYPSRGWELQDAPPMLPAQRYAEALLAFFAARGGGG
;
A
#
# COMPACT_ATOMS: atom_id res chain seq x y z
N MET A 1 -18.74 16.73 -50.19
CA MET A 1 -17.43 16.19 -49.75
C MET A 1 -17.16 16.76 -48.37
N SER A 2 -17.54 16.04 -47.31
CA SER A 2 -17.38 16.53 -45.94
C SER A 2 -16.03 16.09 -45.40
N SER A 3 -15.07 17.02 -45.33
CA SER A 3 -13.79 16.81 -44.67
C SER A 3 -14.00 16.83 -43.15
N SER A 4 -14.09 15.65 -42.55
CA SER A 4 -14.04 15.49 -41.09
C SER A 4 -12.67 15.93 -40.58
N SER A 5 -12.63 16.94 -39.71
CA SER A 5 -11.39 17.46 -39.12
C SER A 5 -10.75 16.44 -38.18
N LEU A 6 -9.64 15.84 -38.61
CA LEU A 6 -8.88 14.79 -37.91
C LEU A 6 -7.75 15.41 -37.07
N PHE A 7 -8.09 16.19 -36.05
CA PHE A 7 -7.10 16.73 -35.11
C PHE A 7 -7.28 16.07 -33.75
N CYS A 8 -6.18 15.66 -33.10
CA CYS A 8 -6.19 15.12 -31.74
C CYS A 8 -5.31 15.96 -30.82
N ARG A 9 -5.48 15.84 -29.51
CA ARG A 9 -4.73 16.64 -28.52
C ARG A 9 -3.23 16.29 -28.46
N HIS A 10 -2.85 15.14 -29.02
CA HIS A 10 -1.49 14.60 -28.93
C HIS A 10 -0.67 14.81 -30.22
N ASN A 11 -1.33 15.05 -31.36
CA ASN A 11 -0.69 15.35 -32.64
C ASN A 11 -1.67 16.11 -33.55
N ARG A 12 -1.13 16.99 -34.40
CA ARG A 12 -1.89 17.81 -35.35
C ARG A 12 -2.78 16.95 -36.25
N PHE A 13 -2.38 15.74 -36.64
CA PHE A 13 -3.26 14.82 -37.36
C PHE A 13 -3.51 13.55 -36.54
N THR A 14 -4.78 13.16 -36.39
CA THR A 14 -5.17 11.95 -35.63
C THR A 14 -4.58 10.67 -36.24
N ALA A 15 -4.40 10.65 -37.57
CA ALA A 15 -3.79 9.53 -38.29
C ALA A 15 -2.31 9.32 -37.94
N ASP A 16 -1.59 10.41 -37.60
CA ASP A 16 -0.16 10.38 -37.32
C ASP A 16 0.16 10.30 -35.81
N CYS A 17 -0.86 10.20 -34.95
CA CYS A 17 -0.64 10.11 -33.51
C CYS A 17 -0.42 8.65 -33.08
N PRO A 18 0.75 8.25 -32.55
CA PRO A 18 1.01 6.86 -32.15
C PRO A 18 0.12 6.37 -30.99
N ILE A 19 -0.54 7.29 -30.28
CA ILE A 19 -1.49 7.01 -29.20
C ILE A 19 -2.91 6.83 -29.76
N CYS A 20 -3.33 7.70 -30.68
CA CYS A 20 -4.70 7.74 -31.16
C CYS A 20 -4.92 6.95 -32.46
N SER A 21 -3.87 6.60 -33.20
CA SER A 21 -3.97 5.84 -34.45
C SER A 21 -4.17 4.35 -34.21
N LYS A 22 -3.64 3.79 -33.11
CA LYS A 22 -3.76 2.38 -32.73
C LYS A 22 -5.21 1.98 -32.46
N GLY A 23 -5.70 0.95 -33.16
CA GLY A 23 -7.05 0.39 -32.96
C GLY A 23 -8.19 1.16 -33.62
N THR A 24 -7.89 2.24 -34.36
CA THR A 24 -8.89 2.94 -35.17
C THR A 24 -9.01 2.34 -36.58
N VAL A 25 -9.99 2.79 -37.37
CA VAL A 25 -10.18 2.32 -38.75
C VAL A 25 -9.00 2.67 -39.68
N LEU A 26 -8.13 3.60 -39.25
CA LEU A 26 -6.96 4.07 -40.02
C LEU A 26 -5.65 3.32 -39.68
N ASP A 27 -5.71 2.30 -38.82
CA ASP A 27 -4.53 1.51 -38.42
C ASP A 27 -4.04 0.66 -39.61
N PRO A 28 -2.81 0.90 -40.14
CA PRO A 28 -2.29 0.18 -41.31
C PRO A 28 -2.02 -1.30 -41.05
N GLY A 29 -2.01 -1.73 -39.78
CA GLY A 29 -1.88 -3.14 -39.38
C GLY A 29 -3.20 -3.90 -39.27
N ARG A 30 -4.35 -3.23 -39.46
CA ARG A 30 -5.66 -3.87 -39.29
C ARG A 30 -6.10 -4.58 -40.57
N ALA A 31 -5.92 -5.90 -40.60
CA ALA A 31 -6.59 -6.75 -41.58
C ALA A 31 -8.12 -6.62 -41.43
N SER A 32 -8.81 -6.33 -42.53
CA SER A 32 -10.27 -6.25 -42.62
C SER A 32 -10.89 -7.65 -42.44
N GLU A 33 -11.19 -8.06 -41.21
CA GLU A 33 -12.01 -9.25 -40.96
C GLU A 33 -13.48 -8.95 -41.26
N ARG A 34 -13.95 -9.45 -42.41
CA ARG A 34 -15.38 -9.52 -42.73
C ARG A 34 -16.07 -10.46 -41.75
N ARG A 35 -17.05 -9.91 -41.03
CA ARG A 35 -17.96 -10.60 -40.12
C ARG A 35 -18.79 -11.65 -40.88
N GLY A 36 -18.51 -12.93 -40.67
CA GLY A 36 -19.36 -14.04 -41.10
C GLY A 36 -20.37 -14.37 -39.99
N GLN A 37 -21.66 -14.27 -40.30
CA GLN A 37 -22.76 -14.59 -39.39
C GLN A 37 -23.33 -15.98 -39.75
N SER A 38 -23.76 -16.71 -38.72
CA SER A 38 -24.64 -17.90 -38.69
C SER A 38 -24.01 -19.31 -38.79
N GLY A 39 -24.40 -20.16 -37.83
CA GLY A 39 -24.13 -21.60 -37.80
C GLY A 39 -24.45 -22.22 -36.44
N ARG A 40 -25.68 -22.75 -36.27
CA ARG A 40 -26.14 -23.53 -35.10
C ARG A 40 -25.49 -24.92 -35.05
N ALA A 41 -25.48 -25.45 -33.82
CA ALA A 41 -25.43 -26.87 -33.41
C ALA A 41 -24.06 -27.54 -33.20
N ALA A 42 -23.82 -27.99 -31.97
CA ALA A 42 -23.63 -29.40 -31.61
C ALA A 42 -22.81 -29.52 -30.30
N ALA A 43 -23.33 -30.34 -29.40
CA ALA A 43 -22.74 -30.67 -28.11
C ALA A 43 -21.39 -31.37 -28.25
N ALA A 44 -20.40 -30.95 -27.46
CA ALA A 44 -19.26 -31.78 -27.09
C ALA A 44 -18.78 -31.37 -25.70
N ARG A 45 -19.08 -32.23 -24.72
CA ARG A 45 -18.48 -32.23 -23.39
C ARG A 45 -16.95 -32.23 -23.52
N ARG A 46 -16.28 -31.21 -23.00
CA ARG A 46 -14.86 -31.30 -22.63
C ARG A 46 -14.65 -30.74 -21.23
N LYS A 47 -14.28 -31.66 -20.35
CA LYS A 47 -13.77 -31.50 -19.00
C LYS A 47 -12.47 -30.70 -19.11
N GLY A 48 -12.54 -29.39 -18.93
CA GLY A 48 -11.37 -28.49 -18.96
C GLY A 48 -11.04 -28.10 -17.52
N GLY A 49 -9.89 -28.55 -17.03
CA GLY A 49 -9.42 -28.28 -15.68
C GLY A 49 -9.44 -26.79 -15.36
N ALA A 50 -9.95 -26.48 -14.18
CA ALA A 50 -9.77 -25.18 -13.56
C ALA A 50 -8.26 -24.95 -13.44
N ARG A 51 -7.72 -24.17 -14.37
CA ARG A 51 -6.40 -23.58 -14.25
C ARG A 51 -6.51 -22.71 -13.00
N ALA A 52 -5.95 -23.19 -11.89
CA ALA A 52 -5.79 -22.42 -10.68
C ALA A 52 -5.29 -21.04 -11.11
N ALA A 53 -6.07 -20.00 -10.79
CA ALA A 53 -5.61 -18.64 -10.96
C ALA A 53 -4.25 -18.58 -10.28
N ALA A 54 -3.20 -18.38 -11.07
CA ALA A 54 -1.86 -18.19 -10.56
C ALA A 54 -1.99 -17.09 -9.50
N ALA A 55 -1.77 -17.45 -8.24
CA ALA A 55 -1.74 -16.50 -7.14
C ALA A 55 -0.76 -15.41 -7.59
N ALA A 56 -1.27 -14.19 -7.72
CA ALA A 56 -0.45 -13.05 -8.09
C ALA A 56 0.76 -13.06 -7.15
N ALA A 57 1.96 -13.14 -7.72
CA ALA A 57 3.19 -13.29 -6.96
C ALA A 57 3.20 -12.25 -5.83
N ASP A 58 3.19 -12.75 -4.61
CA ASP A 58 3.32 -11.94 -3.41
C ASP A 58 4.62 -11.15 -3.57
N PHE A 59 4.51 -9.82 -3.52
CA PHE A 59 5.56 -8.87 -3.83
C PHE A 59 6.91 -9.25 -3.21
N ALA A 60 7.95 -9.37 -4.03
CA ALA A 60 9.31 -9.81 -3.66
C ALA A 60 10.32 -8.64 -3.60
N GLY A 61 9.89 -7.47 -3.13
CA GLY A 61 10.78 -6.32 -2.97
C GLY A 61 11.65 -6.41 -1.70
N PRO A 62 12.67 -5.54 -1.58
CA PRO A 62 13.46 -5.43 -0.35
C PRO A 62 12.57 -5.12 0.86
N TYR A 63 12.87 -5.73 2.00
CA TYR A 63 12.15 -5.53 3.24
C TYR A 63 13.02 -5.79 4.48
N VAL A 64 12.58 -5.24 5.60
CA VAL A 64 12.97 -5.68 6.95
C VAL A 64 11.73 -6.14 7.71
N SER A 65 11.91 -6.92 8.77
CA SER A 65 10.81 -7.61 9.45
C SER A 65 10.93 -7.54 10.96
N ALA A 66 9.78 -7.42 11.63
CA ALA A 66 9.61 -7.62 13.06
C ALA A 66 8.81 -8.89 13.34
N GLY A 67 9.09 -9.54 14.47
CA GLY A 67 8.55 -10.86 14.83
C GLY A 67 9.58 -11.99 14.70
N PRO A 68 9.16 -13.26 14.62
CA PRO A 68 7.78 -13.73 14.45
C PRO A 68 6.89 -13.54 15.69
N TYR A 69 5.63 -13.21 15.46
CA TYR A 69 4.57 -13.14 16.47
C TYR A 69 3.72 -14.41 16.44
N ALA A 70 3.33 -14.89 17.61
CA ALA A 70 2.40 -16.02 17.75
C ALA A 70 0.94 -15.54 17.74
N ARG A 71 0.05 -16.39 17.26
CA ARG A 71 -1.41 -16.24 17.41
C ARG A 71 -1.99 -17.31 18.33
N ASP A 72 -3.21 -17.05 18.77
CA ASP A 72 -4.01 -17.99 19.56
C ASP A 72 -4.28 -19.32 18.83
N ASP A 73 -4.31 -19.31 17.50
CA ASP A 73 -4.49 -20.51 16.68
C ASP A 73 -3.19 -21.31 16.46
N GLY A 74 -2.08 -20.89 17.10
CA GLY A 74 -0.76 -21.51 16.98
C GLY A 74 0.00 -21.15 15.71
N THR A 75 -0.57 -20.33 14.83
CA THR A 75 0.14 -19.83 13.64
C THR A 75 1.09 -18.69 14.01
N THR A 76 2.11 -18.49 13.19
CA THR A 76 3.02 -17.36 13.31
C THR A 76 2.88 -16.41 12.14
N PHE A 77 3.11 -15.14 12.42
CA PHE A 77 3.18 -14.09 11.40
C PHE A 77 4.34 -13.15 11.71
N GLU A 78 4.79 -12.42 10.70
CA GLU A 78 5.77 -11.35 10.84
C GLU A 78 5.20 -10.05 10.28
N VAL A 79 5.72 -8.92 10.71
CA VAL A 79 5.37 -7.61 10.14
C VAL A 79 6.55 -7.09 9.36
N ARG A 80 6.35 -6.86 8.06
CA ARG A 80 7.38 -6.36 7.16
C ARG A 80 7.21 -4.88 6.89
N LEU A 81 8.32 -4.15 6.93
CA LEU A 81 8.45 -2.82 6.34
C LEU A 81 9.13 -3.00 4.98
N GLU A 82 8.41 -2.67 3.91
CA GLU A 82 8.80 -2.98 2.54
C GLU A 82 8.92 -1.69 1.72
N ARG A 83 9.97 -1.62 0.88
CA ARG A 83 10.06 -0.57 -0.14
C ARG A 83 9.13 -0.93 -1.29
N VAL A 84 8.16 -0.07 -1.60
CA VAL A 84 7.20 -0.28 -2.70
C VAL A 84 7.20 0.91 -3.66
N PRO A 85 6.76 0.74 -4.92
CA PRO A 85 6.51 1.88 -5.80
C PRO A 85 5.57 2.88 -5.15
N GLY A 86 6.01 4.14 -5.01
CA GLY A 86 5.22 5.20 -4.40
C GLY A 86 5.41 5.39 -2.89
N GLY A 87 6.23 4.57 -2.21
CA GLY A 87 6.60 4.80 -0.81
C GLY A 87 6.96 3.54 -0.04
N VAL A 88 6.34 3.39 1.13
CA VAL A 88 6.59 2.31 2.08
C VAL A 88 5.29 1.58 2.36
N ARG A 89 5.36 0.27 2.41
CA ARG A 89 4.28 -0.58 2.91
C ARG A 89 4.68 -1.18 4.24
N VAL A 90 3.77 -1.17 5.20
CA VAL A 90 3.86 -2.00 6.40
C VAL A 90 2.74 -3.03 6.32
N ALA A 91 3.06 -4.31 6.43
CA ALA A 91 2.09 -5.39 6.25
C ALA A 91 2.41 -6.60 7.14
N SER A 92 1.38 -7.31 7.58
CA SER A 92 1.54 -8.63 8.19
C SER A 92 1.68 -9.69 7.11
N TRP A 93 2.53 -10.68 7.37
CA TRP A 93 2.82 -11.80 6.49
C TRP A 93 2.74 -13.11 7.26
N SER A 94 2.01 -14.09 6.74
CA SER A 94 1.90 -15.43 7.32
C SER A 94 2.12 -16.49 6.25
N ALA A 95 2.97 -17.48 6.54
CA ALA A 95 3.36 -18.54 5.60
C ALA A 95 3.75 -18.00 4.20
N GLY A 96 4.45 -16.86 4.15
CA GLY A 96 4.90 -16.22 2.91
C GLY A 96 3.81 -15.46 2.13
N ARG A 97 2.61 -15.27 2.70
CA ARG A 97 1.50 -14.54 2.08
C ARG A 97 1.22 -13.24 2.81
N LEU A 98 0.94 -12.20 2.04
CA LEU A 98 0.51 -10.91 2.59
C LEU A 98 -0.91 -11.02 3.14
N GLU A 99 -1.11 -10.52 4.35
CA GLU A 99 -2.42 -10.45 4.98
C GLU A 99 -3.16 -9.18 4.62
N ARG A 100 -4.43 -9.31 4.23
CA ARG A 100 -5.27 -8.19 3.79
C ARG A 100 -5.97 -7.51 4.96
N ARG A 101 -5.19 -7.12 5.97
CA ARG A 101 -5.63 -6.43 7.19
C ARG A 101 -4.58 -5.41 7.64
N ALA A 102 -4.95 -4.50 8.52
CA ALA A 102 -3.99 -3.59 9.14
C ALA A 102 -2.95 -4.38 9.97
N PRO A 103 -1.65 -4.12 9.82
CA PRO A 103 -0.63 -4.81 10.60
C PRO A 103 -0.71 -4.44 12.08
N GLU A 104 -0.50 -5.44 12.93
CA GLU A 104 -0.32 -5.31 14.37
C GLU A 104 1.05 -5.88 14.74
N LEU A 105 1.80 -5.17 15.59
CA LEU A 105 3.14 -5.56 16.06
C LEU A 105 3.35 -5.07 17.48
N HIS A 106 4.35 -5.62 18.19
CA HIS A 106 4.68 -5.16 19.53
C HIS A 106 5.31 -3.75 19.46
N GLU A 107 4.95 -2.85 20.38
CA GLU A 107 5.42 -1.46 20.35
C GLU A 107 6.95 -1.34 20.45
N ASN A 108 7.57 -2.22 21.25
CA ASN A 108 9.03 -2.32 21.39
C ASN A 108 9.75 -2.64 20.07
N ASP A 109 9.06 -3.22 19.09
CA ASP A 109 9.66 -3.58 17.80
C ASP A 109 9.59 -2.44 16.77
N LEU A 110 8.87 -1.33 17.06
CA LEU A 110 8.81 -0.18 16.15
C LEU A 110 10.18 0.45 15.91
N ARG A 111 11.00 0.61 16.96
CA ARG A 111 12.33 1.21 16.87
C ARG A 111 13.34 0.29 16.19
N PRO A 112 13.48 -0.99 16.60
CA PRO A 112 14.30 -1.97 15.88
C PRO A 112 13.94 -2.06 14.40
N LEU A 113 12.65 -2.10 14.05
CA LEU A 113 12.23 -2.18 12.65
C LEU A 113 12.72 -1.00 11.80
N VAL A 114 12.76 0.21 12.37
CA VAL A 114 13.33 1.39 11.69
C VAL A 114 14.85 1.35 11.67
N ALA A 115 15.50 0.86 12.74
CA ALA A 115 16.94 0.69 12.81
C ALA A 115 17.44 -0.31 11.75
N ASP A 116 16.77 -1.44 11.59
CA ASP A 116 17.09 -2.44 10.58
C ASP A 116 16.93 -1.87 9.16
N ALA A 117 15.90 -1.05 8.94
CA ALA A 117 15.69 -0.37 7.66
C ALA A 117 16.82 0.63 7.34
N LEU A 118 17.40 1.27 8.36
CA LEU A 118 18.56 2.16 8.23
C LEU A 118 19.83 1.36 7.92
N GLU A 119 20.10 0.29 8.67
CA GLU A 119 21.29 -0.54 8.51
C GLU A 119 21.34 -1.22 7.14
N SER A 120 20.18 -1.67 6.64
CA SER A 120 20.05 -2.30 5.33
C SER A 120 19.95 -1.31 4.16
N GLU A 121 20.00 0.00 4.42
CA GLU A 121 19.78 1.07 3.44
C GLU A 121 18.51 0.84 2.59
N LEU A 122 17.45 0.37 3.25
CA LEU A 122 16.26 -0.15 2.57
C LEU A 122 15.56 0.90 1.68
N LEU A 123 15.57 2.14 2.13
CA LEU A 123 14.88 3.27 1.49
C LEU A 123 15.87 4.33 0.99
N ALA A 124 15.38 5.30 0.22
CA ALA A 124 16.21 6.43 -0.16
C ALA A 124 16.67 7.21 1.09
N GLU A 125 17.88 7.75 1.06
CA GLU A 125 18.50 8.41 2.22
C GLU A 125 17.66 9.55 2.81
N ARG A 126 16.91 10.28 1.97
CA ARG A 126 15.95 11.28 2.43
C ARG A 126 14.86 10.67 3.33
N ASP A 127 14.30 9.54 2.93
CA ASP A 127 13.22 8.86 3.64
C ASP A 127 13.74 8.21 4.94
N LEU A 128 14.94 7.62 4.88
CA LEU A 128 15.64 7.10 6.05
C LEU A 128 15.88 8.18 7.10
N ARG A 129 16.31 9.38 6.69
CA ARG A 129 16.48 10.52 7.61
C ARG A 129 15.17 10.94 8.29
N LEU A 130 14.03 10.89 7.59
CA LEU A 130 12.73 11.20 8.18
C LEU A 130 12.34 10.17 9.25
N LEU A 131 12.50 8.88 8.95
CA LEU A 131 12.18 7.80 9.88
C LEU A 131 13.12 7.79 11.09
N SER A 132 14.42 7.96 10.87
CA SER A 132 15.43 8.07 11.94
C SER A 132 15.13 9.24 12.87
N GLY A 133 14.85 10.43 12.32
CA GLY A 133 14.49 11.59 13.12
C GLY A 133 13.24 11.37 13.97
N ALA A 134 12.25 10.64 13.46
CA ALA A 134 11.02 10.34 14.19
C ALA A 134 11.24 9.41 15.39
N VAL A 135 12.12 8.41 15.27
CA VAL A 135 12.42 7.50 16.40
C VAL A 135 13.34 8.16 17.43
N SER A 136 14.25 9.07 17.04
CA SER A 136 15.21 9.68 17.98
C SER A 136 14.59 10.56 19.09
N VAL A 137 13.31 10.93 19.01
CA VAL A 137 12.68 11.94 19.91
C VAL A 137 12.38 11.45 21.33
N ALA A 138 12.51 10.16 21.66
CA ALA A 138 12.19 9.67 23.02
C ALA A 138 13.32 8.84 23.66
N VAL A 139 14.56 9.36 23.61
CA VAL A 139 15.69 8.73 24.33
C VAL A 139 15.82 9.24 25.78
N GLU A 140 14.98 10.18 26.22
CA GLU A 140 14.99 10.67 27.60
C GLU A 140 13.63 10.41 28.27
N GLU A 141 13.67 9.58 29.31
CA GLU A 141 12.64 9.30 30.34
C GLU A 141 11.54 8.25 30.09
N GLU A 142 11.14 7.63 31.22
CA GLU A 142 10.36 6.40 31.35
C GLU A 142 8.97 6.49 30.70
N ALA A 143 8.58 5.42 30.02
CA ALA A 143 7.36 5.34 29.22
C ALA A 143 6.09 5.54 30.07
N SER A 144 5.37 6.62 29.79
CA SER A 144 3.97 6.76 30.22
C SER A 144 3.07 6.02 29.23
N ASN A 145 2.18 5.17 29.74
CA ASN A 145 1.17 4.45 28.95
C ASN A 145 0.09 5.43 28.47
N GLY A 146 0.39 6.19 27.42
CA GLY A 146 -0.58 7.00 26.71
C GLY A 146 -1.47 6.12 25.81
N ASP A 147 -2.75 6.00 26.16
CA ASP A 147 -3.78 5.31 25.38
C ASP A 147 -4.24 6.10 24.13
N ALA A 148 -3.73 7.32 23.93
CA ALA A 148 -4.15 8.18 22.82
C ALA A 148 -3.54 7.70 21.48
N PRO A 149 -4.33 7.64 20.40
CA PRO A 149 -3.82 7.31 19.08
C PRO A 149 -2.92 8.44 18.56
N ALA A 150 -1.79 8.06 17.94
CA ALA A 150 -0.88 8.99 17.29
C ALA A 150 -1.12 9.02 15.78
N ALA A 151 -1.28 10.20 15.19
CA ALA A 151 -1.75 10.34 13.81
C ALA A 151 -0.87 11.27 12.96
N SER A 152 -0.71 10.91 11.68
CA SER A 152 -0.24 11.80 10.61
C SER A 152 -1.46 12.31 9.82
N PRO A 153 -1.76 13.63 9.79
CA PRO A 153 -3.00 14.19 9.25
C PRO A 153 -3.08 14.30 7.71
N GLY A 154 -1.97 14.05 7.01
CA GLY A 154 -1.92 14.11 5.55
C GLY A 154 -1.89 15.51 4.94
N ARG A 155 -2.09 15.60 3.62
CA ARG A 155 -2.11 16.87 2.89
C ARG A 155 -3.52 17.46 2.90
N ALA A 156 -3.61 18.79 2.96
CA ALA A 156 -4.88 19.50 2.85
C ALA A 156 -5.51 19.29 1.45
N GLY A 157 -6.66 18.60 1.38
CA GLY A 157 -7.47 18.44 0.16
C GLY A 157 -8.42 17.21 0.16
N ASP A 158 -9.72 17.49 -0.08
CA ASP A 158 -10.90 16.66 -0.43
C ASP A 158 -11.29 15.40 0.39
N MET A 159 -10.38 14.71 1.05
CA MET A 159 -10.71 13.70 2.08
C MET A 159 -9.70 13.80 3.21
N ARG A 160 -10.17 13.88 4.47
CA ARG A 160 -9.24 13.83 5.61
C ARG A 160 -8.84 12.38 5.81
N GLU A 161 -7.56 12.11 5.57
CA GLU A 161 -6.94 10.80 5.74
C GLU A 161 -5.85 10.89 6.79
N GLU A 162 -5.91 9.98 7.77
CA GLU A 162 -4.89 9.82 8.79
C GLU A 162 -4.19 8.47 8.68
N LEU A 163 -2.87 8.45 8.88
CA LEU A 163 -2.17 7.23 9.25
C LEU A 163 -2.05 7.24 10.77
N ARG A 164 -2.58 6.22 11.45
CA ARG A 164 -2.54 6.12 12.91
C ARG A 164 -1.69 4.95 13.37
N ILE A 165 -0.99 5.15 14.48
CA ILE A 165 -0.41 4.10 15.32
C ILE A 165 -1.23 4.09 16.60
N GLU A 166 -2.02 3.03 16.78
CA GLU A 166 -3.01 2.92 17.85
C GLU A 166 -2.59 1.82 18.81
N PRO A 167 -2.48 2.11 20.12
CA PRO A 167 -2.31 1.07 21.13
C PRO A 167 -3.41 0.02 21.04
N ARG A 168 -3.03 -1.22 21.24
CA ARG A 168 -3.87 -2.39 21.44
C ARG A 168 -3.50 -2.98 22.81
N GLY A 169 -4.30 -3.93 23.28
CA GLY A 169 -3.95 -4.67 24.49
C GLY A 169 -2.57 -5.33 24.37
N ASP A 170 -1.97 -5.65 25.51
CA ASP A 170 -0.76 -6.49 25.60
C ASP A 170 0.49 -5.91 24.90
N GLY A 171 0.65 -4.58 24.93
CA GLY A 171 1.82 -3.90 24.33
C GLY A 171 1.83 -3.91 22.80
N MET A 172 0.76 -4.37 22.18
CA MET A 172 0.61 -4.38 20.73
C MET A 172 0.17 -3.00 20.22
N VAL A 173 0.54 -2.67 19.00
CA VAL A 173 0.10 -1.47 18.29
C VAL A 173 -0.40 -1.84 16.90
N ARG A 174 -1.43 -1.15 16.43
CA ARG A 174 -1.96 -1.27 15.08
C ARG A 174 -1.54 -0.07 14.25
N ILE A 175 -1.00 -0.31 13.06
CA ILE A 175 -0.68 0.74 12.09
C ILE A 175 -1.72 0.70 10.97
N ALA A 176 -2.55 1.73 10.86
CA ALA A 176 -3.66 1.72 9.90
C ALA A 176 -4.03 3.09 9.34
N ARG A 177 -4.67 3.06 8.16
CA ARG A 177 -5.26 4.25 7.54
C ARG A 177 -6.66 4.46 8.07
N TRP A 178 -7.00 5.72 8.33
CA TRP A 178 -8.31 6.17 8.77
C TRP A 178 -8.81 7.22 7.79
N LEU A 179 -10.04 7.04 7.30
CA LEU A 179 -10.68 7.98 6.39
C LEU A 179 -11.86 8.65 7.09
N HIS A 180 -11.92 9.97 7.03
CA HIS A 180 -13.04 10.72 7.59
C HIS A 180 -14.13 10.92 6.54
N TYR A 181 -15.29 10.34 6.80
CA TYR A 181 -16.50 10.56 6.03
C TYR A 181 -17.41 11.55 6.78
N PRO A 182 -17.85 12.66 6.16
CA PRO A 182 -18.71 13.65 6.83
C PRO A 182 -19.97 13.06 7.50
N SER A 183 -20.52 11.96 6.96
CA SER A 183 -21.73 11.31 7.46
C SER A 183 -21.48 10.20 8.48
N ARG A 184 -20.26 9.67 8.61
CA ARG A 184 -19.94 8.48 9.42
C ARG A 184 -18.78 8.67 10.40
N GLY A 185 -18.09 9.80 10.32
CA GLY A 185 -16.88 10.06 11.10
C GLY A 185 -15.68 9.30 10.54
N TRP A 186 -14.74 8.97 11.43
CA TRP A 186 -13.52 8.26 11.10
C TRP A 186 -13.77 6.75 10.93
N GLU A 187 -13.35 6.21 9.79
CA GLU A 187 -13.49 4.80 9.45
C GLU A 187 -12.12 4.17 9.20
N LEU A 188 -11.83 3.09 9.92
CA LEU A 188 -10.64 2.28 9.75
C LEU A 188 -10.64 1.60 8.38
N GLN A 189 -9.55 1.75 7.63
CA GLN A 189 -9.29 0.96 6.45
C GLN A 189 -8.45 -0.25 6.86
N ASP A 190 -9.12 -1.39 7.07
CA ASP A 190 -8.48 -2.63 7.51
C ASP A 190 -7.73 -3.31 6.36
N ALA A 191 -6.61 -2.71 5.98
CA ALA A 191 -5.71 -3.15 4.92
C ALA A 191 -4.30 -2.65 5.21
N PRO A 192 -3.26 -3.30 4.63
CA PRO A 192 -1.90 -2.82 4.78
C PRO A 192 -1.73 -1.39 4.24
N PRO A 193 -1.26 -0.42 5.06
CA PRO A 193 -1.00 0.92 4.59
C PRO A 193 0.12 0.92 3.54
N MET A 194 -0.06 1.69 2.46
CA MET A 194 0.98 2.00 1.48
C MET A 194 1.00 3.51 1.28
N LEU A 195 1.99 4.17 1.87
CA LEU A 195 2.05 5.64 1.94
C LEU A 195 3.51 6.13 1.80
N PRO A 196 3.72 7.42 1.48
CA PRO A 196 5.07 8.00 1.53
C PRO A 196 5.70 7.85 2.92
N ALA A 197 7.03 7.65 2.97
CA ALA A 197 7.77 7.47 4.23
C ALA A 197 7.54 8.61 5.23
N GLN A 198 7.36 9.84 4.72
CA GLN A 198 7.00 11.00 5.53
C GLN A 198 5.76 10.77 6.42
N ARG A 199 4.73 10.07 5.92
CA ARG A 199 3.50 9.81 6.71
C ARG A 199 3.79 8.89 7.89
N TYR A 200 4.65 7.89 7.69
CA TYR A 200 5.09 7.01 8.77
C TYR A 200 5.96 7.75 9.78
N ALA A 201 6.88 8.59 9.32
CA ALA A 201 7.71 9.41 10.20
C ALA A 201 6.86 10.34 11.09
N GLU A 202 5.87 11.02 10.53
CA GLU A 202 4.94 11.86 11.28
C GLU A 202 4.15 11.07 12.33
N ALA A 203 3.64 9.88 11.97
CA ALA A 203 2.89 9.02 12.89
C ALA A 203 3.77 8.45 14.01
N LEU A 204 5.00 8.01 13.68
CA LEU A 204 5.99 7.53 14.65
C LEU A 204 6.42 8.65 15.60
N LEU A 205 6.68 9.85 15.08
CA LEU A 205 7.04 11.01 15.88
C LEU A 205 5.93 11.33 16.90
N ALA A 206 4.68 11.40 16.44
CA ALA A 206 3.54 11.63 17.33
C ALA A 206 3.40 10.51 18.37
N PHE A 207 3.65 9.25 17.98
CA PHE A 207 3.55 8.09 18.85
C PHE A 207 4.59 8.10 19.97
N PHE A 208 5.86 8.37 19.64
CA PHE A 208 6.92 8.43 20.65
C PHE A 208 6.86 9.69 21.49
N ALA A 209 6.45 10.83 20.92
CA ALA A 209 6.23 12.05 21.69
C ALA A 209 5.14 11.88 22.75
N ALA A 210 4.04 11.18 22.43
CA ALA A 210 2.98 10.88 23.39
C ALA A 210 3.43 9.96 24.54
N ARG A 211 4.48 9.16 24.34
CA ARG A 211 5.01 8.22 25.35
C ARG A 211 6.14 8.81 26.20
N GLY A 212 6.93 9.73 25.63
CA GLY A 212 7.97 10.47 26.36
C GLY A 212 7.47 11.76 27.04
N GLY A 213 6.27 12.25 26.68
CA GLY A 213 5.72 13.51 27.19
C GLY A 213 4.94 13.43 28.50
N GLY A 214 5.13 12.37 29.29
CA GLY A 214 4.47 12.19 30.59
C GLY A 214 5.31 12.69 31.76
N GLY A 215 5.67 13.98 31.76
CA GLY A 215 6.29 14.68 32.89
C GLY A 215 5.30 15.58 33.62
#